data_AF-A0A016WGP0-F1
#
_entry.id   AF-A0A016WGP0-F1
#
_cell.length_a   1.000
_cell.length_b   1.000
_cell.length_c   1.000
_cell.angle_alpha   90.00
_cell.angle_beta   90.00
_cell.angle_gamma   90.00
#
_symmetry.space_group_name_H-M   'P 1'
#
loop_
_entity.id
_entity.type
_entity.pdbx_description
1 polymer ?
#
loop_
_entity_poly.entity_id
_entity_poly.type
_entity_poly.pdbx_seq_one_letter_code
_entity_poly.pdbx_strand_id
1 'polypeptide(L)'
;MQTVRLNRAAVAASAAVLFLLLCVITYLPSSSQNPHVVRAIRPNPKFELRPVSKTFNTQAIFGGRGMPATIVDAADTLWIMGLRKEYEQARDYIKENFDMNKATGTLSVFETTIRFLGGLLSLFALTGEQFYMSLGALGDSFYEYLIKSWLQSGKTDEQARKMYWEVSKAMQEQMVMKSKSGLTYVAELRNGLPEHKMGHLACFSVGMFALQAVNEKTEEERLSTMKLAEELGRTCHESYIRTTTHIGPEMFYFNGEEDATSRNSENGYILRPEVIEGFFYLWRLTGKPMYREWVWDAIQAIDKYCRVEGGFSGIYDVYDPKKGHDDVQQSFFLAETLKYAYLTFTDNSVVPLDKWVFNTEAHPLPVMS
;
A
#
# COMPACT_ATOMS: atom_id res chain seq x y z
N MET A 1 10.70 -28.45 14.88
CA MET A 1 11.98 -27.84 14.39
C MET A 1 11.74 -26.69 13.40
N GLN A 2 10.74 -26.77 12.50
CA GLN A 2 10.31 -25.65 11.62
C GLN A 2 9.76 -24.43 12.38
N THR A 3 8.92 -24.62 13.41
CA THR A 3 8.31 -23.52 14.20
C THR A 3 9.35 -22.64 14.93
N VAL A 4 10.46 -23.25 15.39
CA VAL A 4 11.56 -22.53 16.05
C VAL A 4 12.42 -21.76 15.04
N ARG A 5 12.57 -22.27 13.81
CA ARG A 5 13.24 -21.56 12.69
C ARG A 5 12.39 -20.39 12.19
N LEU A 6 11.07 -20.57 12.04
CA LEU A 6 10.13 -19.51 11.68
C LEU A 6 10.09 -18.40 12.72
N ASN A 7 10.13 -18.70 14.03
CA ASN A 7 10.21 -17.67 15.06
C ASN A 7 11.53 -16.89 15.04
N ARG A 8 12.67 -17.54 14.77
CA ARG A 8 13.95 -16.83 14.61
C ARG A 8 14.00 -15.99 13.33
N ALA A 9 13.44 -16.50 12.23
CA ALA A 9 13.32 -15.77 10.98
C ALA A 9 12.35 -14.58 11.11
N ALA A 10 11.23 -14.73 11.81
CA ALA A 10 10.29 -13.65 12.08
C ALA A 10 10.90 -12.58 12.99
N VAL A 11 11.63 -12.96 14.06
CA VAL A 11 12.36 -11.99 14.90
C VAL A 11 13.47 -11.29 14.11
N ALA A 12 14.22 -12.02 13.28
CA ALA A 12 15.22 -11.44 12.40
C ALA A 12 14.61 -10.54 11.32
N ALA A 13 13.43 -10.89 10.81
CA ALA A 13 12.70 -10.11 9.81
C ALA A 13 12.08 -8.85 10.41
N SER A 14 11.44 -8.93 11.58
CA SER A 14 11.00 -7.76 12.33
C SER A 14 12.17 -6.86 12.72
N ALA A 15 13.31 -7.43 13.12
CA ALA A 15 14.52 -6.67 13.43
C ALA A 15 15.14 -6.05 12.16
N ALA A 16 15.09 -6.73 11.02
CA ALA A 16 15.55 -6.20 9.74
C ALA A 16 14.63 -5.07 9.26
N VAL A 17 13.31 -5.21 9.35
CA VAL A 17 12.36 -4.13 9.04
C VAL A 17 12.54 -2.95 9.99
N LEU A 18 12.77 -3.21 11.28
CA LEU A 18 13.12 -2.18 12.24
C LEU A 18 14.47 -1.51 11.91
N PHE A 19 15.44 -2.28 11.43
CA PHE A 19 16.75 -1.78 10.97
C PHE A 19 16.62 -0.95 9.69
N LEU A 20 15.77 -1.36 8.73
CA LEU A 20 15.41 -0.56 7.55
C LEU A 20 14.87 0.80 7.98
N LEU A 21 13.94 0.81 8.94
CA LEU A 21 13.35 2.02 9.48
C LEU A 21 14.38 2.89 10.21
N LEU A 22 15.24 2.28 11.04
CA LEU A 22 16.32 2.98 11.75
C LEU A 22 17.32 3.60 10.77
N CYS A 23 17.66 2.94 9.65
CA CYS A 23 18.51 3.54 8.62
C CYS A 23 17.89 4.79 7.97
N VAL A 24 16.55 4.84 7.86
CA VAL A 24 15.83 6.04 7.39
C VAL A 24 15.82 7.13 8.47
N ILE A 25 15.73 6.75 9.75
CA ILE A 25 15.60 7.68 10.88
C ILE A 25 16.93 8.18 11.45
N THR A 26 18.06 7.48 11.28
CA THR A 26 19.40 7.95 11.71
C THR A 26 19.84 9.26 11.05
N TYR A 27 19.07 9.76 10.09
CA TYR A 27 19.21 11.07 9.49
C TYR A 27 18.46 12.20 10.23
N LEU A 28 17.69 11.90 11.28
CA LEU A 28 17.29 12.89 12.30
C LEU A 28 18.43 13.00 13.33
N PRO A 29 18.94 14.22 13.60
CA PRO A 29 20.25 14.39 14.20
C PRO A 29 20.31 13.82 15.62
N SER A 30 21.25 12.89 15.85
CA SER A 30 21.88 12.77 17.16
C SER A 30 23.00 13.81 17.23
N SER A 31 22.99 14.61 18.29
CA SER A 31 24.03 15.55 18.59
C SER A 31 25.34 14.80 18.85
N SER A 32 26.27 14.87 17.89
CA SER A 32 27.73 14.96 18.08
C SER A 32 28.52 14.16 17.03
N GLN A 33 29.50 14.86 16.45
CA GLN A 33 30.69 14.35 15.77
C GLN A 33 30.59 13.88 14.31
N ASN A 34 30.34 14.81 13.35
CA ASN A 34 31.19 14.96 12.15
C ASN A 34 30.86 16.26 11.37
N PRO A 35 31.70 17.32 11.37
CA PRO A 35 31.33 18.64 10.84
C PRO A 35 31.22 18.73 9.30
N HIS A 36 31.51 17.66 8.54
CA HIS A 36 31.42 17.65 7.08
C HIS A 36 30.31 16.74 6.49
N VAL A 37 29.60 15.98 7.33
CA VAL A 37 28.40 15.19 6.94
C VAL A 37 27.10 15.82 7.47
N VAL A 38 27.22 16.73 8.44
CA VAL A 38 26.11 17.43 9.14
C VAL A 38 25.56 18.65 8.36
N ARG A 39 25.89 18.81 7.07
CA ARG A 39 25.46 19.96 6.25
C ARG A 39 24.30 19.70 5.27
N ALA A 40 23.83 18.46 5.13
CA ALA A 40 22.64 18.17 4.32
C ALA A 40 21.32 18.17 5.13
N ILE A 41 21.38 18.28 6.47
CA ILE A 41 20.20 18.12 7.33
C ILE A 41 20.19 19.17 8.44
N ARG A 42 19.69 20.36 8.11
CA ARG A 42 19.19 21.40 9.03
C ARG A 42 18.03 22.14 8.36
N PRO A 43 17.13 22.74 9.16
CA PRO A 43 15.78 22.25 9.41
C PRO A 43 14.84 22.51 8.21
N ASN A 44 14.44 21.48 7.49
CA ASN A 44 13.27 21.58 6.63
C ASN A 44 12.69 20.18 6.33
N PRO A 45 12.23 19.40 7.34
CA PRO A 45 11.65 18.08 7.10
C PRO A 45 10.20 18.20 6.59
N LYS A 46 10.00 19.12 5.66
CA LYS A 46 8.69 19.64 5.26
C LYS A 46 8.05 18.82 4.16
N PHE A 47 8.71 17.78 3.61
CA PHE A 47 8.25 17.06 2.41
C PHE A 47 8.84 15.65 2.29
N GLU A 48 8.40 14.90 1.27
CA GLU A 48 9.05 13.68 0.80
C GLU A 48 10.56 13.88 0.58
N LEU A 49 11.33 12.83 0.83
CA LEU A 49 12.79 12.87 0.71
C LEU A 49 13.20 12.58 -0.74
N ARG A 50 14.21 13.29 -1.24
CA ARG A 50 14.97 12.89 -2.44
C ARG A 50 16.28 12.23 -2.01
N PRO A 51 16.32 10.89 -1.91
CA PRO A 51 17.35 10.19 -1.15
C PRO A 51 18.68 10.04 -1.92
N VAL A 52 18.68 10.18 -3.25
CA VAL A 52 19.90 10.19 -4.09
C VAL A 52 20.53 11.57 -4.07
N SER A 53 19.74 12.62 -4.32
CA SER A 53 20.25 14.00 -4.30
C SER A 53 20.44 14.56 -2.89
N LYS A 54 19.89 13.87 -1.87
CA LYS A 54 19.86 14.33 -0.47
C LYS A 54 19.17 15.69 -0.33
N THR A 55 18.08 15.87 -1.09
CA THR A 55 17.22 17.07 -1.09
C THR A 55 15.77 16.71 -0.75
N PHE A 56 14.80 17.60 -1.00
CA PHE A 56 13.39 17.39 -0.67
C PHE A 56 12.52 17.50 -1.92
N ASN A 57 11.48 16.67 -2.00
CA ASN A 57 10.52 16.68 -3.09
C ASN A 57 9.26 17.45 -2.69
N THR A 58 9.02 18.62 -3.28
CA THR A 58 7.84 19.43 -2.98
C THR A 58 6.71 19.12 -3.95
N GLN A 59 5.85 18.14 -3.65
CA GLN A 59 4.64 17.96 -4.44
C GLN A 59 3.55 18.96 -4.02
N ALA A 60 2.84 19.53 -5.00
CA ALA A 60 1.74 20.46 -4.74
C ALA A 60 0.53 19.80 -4.06
N ILE A 61 0.40 18.48 -4.19
CA ILE A 61 -0.73 17.69 -3.66
C ILE A 61 -0.84 17.74 -2.13
N PHE A 62 0.26 18.03 -1.42
CA PHE A 62 0.28 18.12 0.05
C PHE A 62 -0.09 19.51 0.59
N GLY A 63 -0.86 20.32 -0.14
CA GLY A 63 -1.31 21.64 0.34
C GLY A 63 -0.25 22.74 0.29
N GLY A 64 0.84 22.55 -0.45
CA GLY A 64 1.87 23.57 -0.71
C GLY A 64 3.11 23.49 0.21
N ARG A 65 3.94 24.54 0.18
CA ARG A 65 5.32 24.59 0.73
C ARG A 65 5.46 24.49 2.27
N GLY A 66 4.49 23.95 3.01
CA GLY A 66 4.43 24.03 4.48
C GLY A 66 4.00 22.78 5.25
N MET A 67 3.48 21.72 4.62
CA MET A 67 2.86 20.60 5.32
C MET A 67 3.79 19.38 5.50
N PRO A 68 4.04 18.88 6.72
CA PRO A 68 5.01 17.83 6.97
C PRO A 68 4.46 16.41 6.71
N ALA A 69 4.07 16.12 5.46
CA ALA A 69 3.38 14.87 5.05
C ALA A 69 4.10 13.61 5.55
N THR A 70 5.38 13.42 5.21
CA THR A 70 6.15 12.23 5.64
C THR A 70 6.23 12.06 7.16
N ILE A 71 6.29 13.14 7.94
CA ILE A 71 6.32 13.05 9.41
C ILE A 71 4.97 12.59 9.95
N VAL A 72 3.88 13.14 9.41
CA VAL A 72 2.52 12.77 9.80
C VAL A 72 2.26 11.30 9.44
N ASP A 73 2.58 10.90 8.21
CA ASP A 73 2.33 9.55 7.70
C ASP A 73 3.17 8.49 8.42
N ALA A 74 4.39 8.81 8.85
CA ALA A 74 5.25 7.86 9.56
C ALA A 74 4.94 7.75 11.07
N ALA A 75 4.18 8.69 11.65
CA ALA A 75 4.07 8.82 13.10
C ALA A 75 3.47 7.57 13.78
N ASP A 76 2.43 7.00 13.20
CA ASP A 76 1.82 5.77 13.74
C ASP A 76 2.71 4.54 13.49
N THR A 77 3.45 4.48 12.38
CA THR A 77 4.46 3.45 12.12
C THR A 77 5.53 3.46 13.21
N LEU A 78 6.09 4.64 13.55
CA LEU A 78 7.06 4.80 14.64
C LEU A 78 6.50 4.29 15.97
N TRP A 79 5.24 4.63 16.26
CA TRP A 79 4.54 4.21 17.47
C TRP A 79 4.33 2.68 17.53
N ILE A 80 3.89 2.07 16.43
CA ILE A 80 3.62 0.63 16.31
C ILE A 80 4.92 -0.18 16.42
N MET A 81 6.01 0.33 15.86
CA MET A 81 7.33 -0.32 15.89
C MET A 81 8.11 -0.10 17.20
N GLY A 82 7.55 0.63 18.16
CA GLY A 82 8.17 0.87 19.47
C GLY A 82 9.28 1.92 19.46
N LEU A 83 9.42 2.70 18.39
CA LEU A 83 10.39 3.78 18.24
C LEU A 83 9.89 5.06 18.92
N ARG A 84 9.80 5.00 20.26
CA ARG A 84 9.15 6.03 21.09
C ARG A 84 9.88 7.37 21.02
N LYS A 85 11.21 7.37 20.99
CA LYS A 85 12.02 8.61 20.95
C LYS A 85 11.81 9.36 19.64
N GLU A 86 11.82 8.63 18.53
CA GLU A 86 11.59 9.13 17.18
C GLU A 86 10.15 9.64 17.03
N TYR A 87 9.18 8.89 17.59
CA TYR A 87 7.79 9.34 17.66
C TYR A 87 7.64 10.64 18.46
N GLU A 88 8.30 10.78 19.62
CA GLU A 88 8.25 12.01 20.42
C GLU A 88 8.76 13.21 19.62
N GLN A 89 9.86 13.05 18.87
CA GLN A 89 10.37 14.08 17.96
C GLN A 89 9.36 14.42 16.85
N ALA A 90 8.74 13.41 16.23
CA ALA A 90 7.71 13.62 15.21
C ALA A 90 6.48 14.35 15.77
N ARG A 91 5.99 13.94 16.95
CA ARG A 91 4.86 14.57 17.66
C ARG A 91 5.15 16.04 17.96
N ASP A 92 6.30 16.34 18.53
CA ASP A 92 6.67 17.70 18.92
C ASP A 92 6.82 18.59 17.67
N TYR A 93 7.41 18.05 16.61
CA TYR A 93 7.49 18.75 15.33
C TYR A 93 6.10 19.04 14.72
N ILE A 94 5.20 18.04 14.69
CA ILE A 94 3.81 18.23 14.22
C ILE A 94 3.13 19.32 15.03
N LYS A 95 3.23 19.29 16.36
CA LYS A 95 2.62 20.29 17.25
C LYS A 95 3.10 21.72 16.96
N GLU A 96 4.37 21.88 16.61
CA GLU A 96 4.98 23.19 16.36
C GLU A 96 4.79 23.69 14.91
N ASN A 97 4.66 22.77 13.94
CA ASN A 97 4.78 23.09 12.51
C ASN A 97 3.54 22.77 11.67
N PHE A 98 2.61 21.96 12.19
CA PHE A 98 1.35 21.66 11.51
C PHE A 98 0.33 22.78 11.74
N ASP A 99 0.10 23.58 10.70
CA ASP A 99 -0.85 24.69 10.74
C ASP A 99 -1.72 24.65 9.49
N MET A 100 -2.99 24.27 9.67
CA MET A 100 -3.97 24.16 8.59
C MET A 100 -4.22 25.48 7.87
N ASN A 101 -3.94 26.63 8.49
CA ASN A 101 -4.09 27.95 7.85
C ASN A 101 -3.01 28.22 6.79
N LYS A 102 -1.94 27.42 6.76
CA LYS A 102 -0.85 27.50 5.76
C LYS A 102 -1.09 26.61 4.54
N ALA A 103 -2.14 25.78 4.55
CA ALA A 103 -2.53 25.00 3.37
C ALA A 103 -3.04 25.96 2.28
N THR A 104 -2.36 26.02 1.13
CA THR A 104 -2.71 26.92 0.02
C THR A 104 -3.75 26.32 -0.93
N GLY A 105 -4.37 25.20 -0.55
CA GLY A 105 -5.42 24.53 -1.30
C GLY A 105 -6.42 23.87 -0.36
N THR A 106 -7.70 24.09 -0.59
CA THR A 106 -8.80 23.42 0.11
C THR A 106 -9.18 22.14 -0.65
N LEU A 107 -8.99 20.99 -0.03
CA LEU A 107 -9.82 19.81 -0.29
C LEU A 107 -10.66 19.57 0.95
N SER A 108 -11.95 19.87 0.86
CA SER A 108 -12.89 19.48 1.90
C SER A 108 -13.22 18.01 1.69
N VAL A 109 -12.91 17.15 2.66
CA VAL A 109 -13.27 15.73 2.62
C VAL A 109 -14.78 15.57 2.40
N PHE A 110 -15.60 16.38 3.07
CA PHE A 110 -17.05 16.42 2.86
C PHE A 110 -17.42 16.84 1.42
N GLU A 111 -16.83 17.92 0.89
CA GLU A 111 -17.16 18.41 -0.46
C GLU A 111 -16.61 17.49 -1.55
N THR A 112 -15.47 16.84 -1.33
CA THR A 112 -14.90 15.85 -2.25
C THR A 112 -15.76 14.59 -2.27
N THR A 113 -16.23 14.13 -1.12
CA THR A 113 -17.16 13.00 -1.01
C THR A 113 -18.54 13.33 -1.62
N ILE A 114 -19.14 14.49 -1.36
CA ILE A 114 -20.49 14.77 -1.90
C ILE A 114 -20.48 15.26 -3.36
N ARG A 115 -19.48 16.06 -3.79
CA ARG A 115 -19.46 16.67 -5.12
C ARG A 115 -18.78 15.79 -6.16
N PHE A 116 -17.66 15.16 -5.80
CA PHE A 116 -16.92 14.30 -6.72
C PHE A 116 -17.37 12.85 -6.58
N LEU A 117 -17.32 12.25 -5.40
CA LEU A 117 -17.74 10.85 -5.25
C LEU A 117 -19.25 10.67 -5.48
N GLY A 118 -20.09 11.49 -4.85
CA GLY A 118 -21.54 11.50 -5.12
C GLY A 118 -21.88 11.86 -6.57
N GLY A 119 -21.13 12.77 -7.18
CA GLY A 119 -21.29 13.16 -8.58
C GLY A 119 -20.92 12.05 -9.55
N LEU A 120 -19.78 11.37 -9.35
CA LEU A 120 -19.31 10.28 -10.20
C LEU A 120 -20.21 9.04 -10.08
N LEU A 121 -20.69 8.72 -8.87
CA LEU A 121 -21.67 7.65 -8.66
C LEU A 121 -23.03 7.97 -9.28
N SER A 122 -23.50 9.22 -9.16
CA SER A 122 -24.74 9.67 -9.81
C SER A 122 -24.61 9.68 -11.33
N LEU A 123 -23.47 10.10 -11.88
CA LEU A 123 -23.20 10.09 -13.31
C LEU A 123 -23.15 8.66 -13.84
N PHE A 124 -22.44 7.74 -13.16
CA PHE A 124 -22.48 6.31 -13.51
C PHE A 124 -23.91 5.74 -13.50
N ALA A 125 -24.69 6.02 -12.44
CA ALA A 125 -26.06 5.55 -12.31
C ALA A 125 -27.04 6.15 -13.33
N LEU A 126 -26.81 7.40 -13.77
CA LEU A 126 -27.70 8.13 -14.69
C LEU A 126 -27.33 7.95 -16.17
N THR A 127 -26.05 7.83 -16.50
CA THR A 127 -25.57 7.80 -17.90
C THR A 127 -25.16 6.42 -18.36
N GLY A 128 -24.82 5.51 -17.43
CA GLY A 128 -24.26 4.20 -17.76
C GLY A 128 -22.86 4.27 -18.41
N GLU A 129 -22.20 5.43 -18.40
CA GLU A 129 -20.88 5.62 -18.98
C GLU A 129 -19.78 5.09 -18.05
N GLN A 130 -18.96 4.16 -18.55
CA GLN A 130 -18.13 3.29 -17.71
C GLN A 130 -16.68 3.74 -17.52
N PHE A 131 -16.28 4.89 -18.06
CA PHE A 131 -14.95 5.44 -17.77
C PHE A 131 -14.78 5.86 -16.30
N TYR A 132 -15.89 5.91 -15.55
CA TYR A 132 -15.92 6.10 -14.10
C TYR A 132 -15.65 4.81 -13.29
N MET A 133 -15.40 3.65 -13.92
CA MET A 133 -15.05 2.38 -13.27
C MET A 133 -13.59 1.97 -13.58
N SER A 134 -12.67 2.22 -12.64
CA SER A 134 -11.29 1.70 -12.67
C SER A 134 -10.91 1.20 -11.28
N LEU A 135 -10.17 0.09 -11.20
CA LEU A 135 -9.56 -0.42 -9.96
C LEU A 135 -8.09 0.01 -9.80
N GLY A 136 -7.59 0.84 -10.72
CA GLY A 136 -6.38 1.62 -10.52
C GLY A 136 -6.74 3.02 -9.99
N ALA A 137 -5.84 3.98 -10.25
CA ALA A 137 -6.01 5.36 -9.81
C ALA A 137 -7.42 5.90 -10.18
N LEU A 138 -8.05 6.58 -9.22
CA LEU A 138 -9.38 7.22 -9.23
C LEU A 138 -10.57 6.37 -8.75
N GLY A 139 -10.46 5.04 -8.64
CA GLY A 139 -11.57 4.19 -8.18
C GLY A 139 -11.20 3.09 -7.17
N ASP A 140 -9.93 2.71 -7.08
CA ASP A 140 -9.37 1.74 -6.11
C ASP A 140 -9.92 1.88 -4.68
N SER A 141 -9.54 2.98 -4.01
CA SER A 141 -9.85 3.24 -2.62
C SER A 141 -11.36 3.38 -2.38
N PHE A 142 -12.16 3.78 -3.36
CA PHE A 142 -13.62 3.84 -3.18
C PHE A 142 -14.19 2.46 -2.79
N TYR A 143 -13.84 1.40 -3.51
CA TYR A 143 -14.35 0.06 -3.23
C TYR A 143 -13.81 -0.49 -1.91
N GLU A 144 -12.55 -0.19 -1.62
CA GLU A 144 -11.88 -0.52 -0.37
C GLU A 144 -12.57 0.12 0.85
N TYR A 145 -12.96 1.40 0.74
CA TYR A 145 -13.64 2.13 1.80
C TYR A 145 -15.07 1.62 2.05
N LEU A 146 -15.76 1.00 1.09
CA LEU A 146 -17.09 0.45 1.35
C LEU A 146 -17.05 -0.69 2.38
N ILE A 147 -16.14 -1.66 2.19
CA ILE A 147 -15.97 -2.75 3.19
C ILE A 147 -15.35 -2.23 4.48
N LYS A 148 -14.36 -1.32 4.39
CA LYS A 148 -13.70 -0.76 5.57
C LYS A 148 -14.64 0.11 6.42
N SER A 149 -15.51 0.92 5.80
CA SER A 149 -16.55 1.71 6.51
C SER A 149 -17.53 0.80 7.24
N TRP A 150 -18.00 -0.26 6.56
CA TRP A 150 -18.86 -1.24 7.21
C TRP A 150 -18.18 -1.92 8.39
N LEU A 151 -16.92 -2.37 8.25
CA LEU A 151 -16.15 -2.96 9.36
C LEU A 151 -15.92 -1.95 10.49
N GLN A 152 -15.54 -0.71 10.17
CA GLN A 152 -15.29 0.34 11.14
C GLN A 152 -16.54 0.69 11.93
N SER A 153 -17.73 0.65 11.32
CA SER A 153 -19.01 0.89 11.99
C SER A 153 -19.42 -0.22 12.98
N GLY A 154 -18.59 -1.24 13.22
CA GLY A 154 -19.00 -2.41 13.99
C GLY A 154 -20.02 -3.26 13.22
N LYS A 155 -19.96 -3.23 11.88
CA LYS A 155 -20.86 -3.93 10.96
C LYS A 155 -22.30 -3.43 10.94
N THR A 156 -22.56 -2.19 11.37
CA THR A 156 -23.93 -1.61 11.40
C THR A 156 -24.29 -0.79 10.17
N ASP A 157 -23.31 -0.33 9.39
CA ASP A 157 -23.54 0.43 8.15
C ASP A 157 -24.04 -0.50 7.01
N GLU A 158 -25.33 -0.76 7.02
CA GLU A 158 -26.01 -1.61 6.05
C GLU A 158 -25.98 -1.05 4.62
N GLN A 159 -25.82 0.27 4.46
CA GLN A 159 -25.71 0.89 3.13
C GLN A 159 -24.35 0.56 2.53
N ALA A 160 -23.26 0.81 3.26
CA ALA A 160 -21.91 0.47 2.83
C ALA A 160 -21.78 -1.03 2.55
N ARG A 161 -22.39 -1.88 3.40
CA ARG A 161 -22.45 -3.32 3.17
C ARG A 161 -23.10 -3.66 1.82
N LYS A 162 -24.32 -3.17 1.55
CA LYS A 162 -25.02 -3.49 0.30
C LYS A 162 -24.22 -3.02 -0.92
N MET A 163 -23.73 -1.78 -0.90
CA MET A 163 -22.93 -1.22 -1.98
C MET A 163 -21.67 -2.05 -2.24
N TYR A 164 -20.96 -2.46 -1.19
CA TYR A 164 -19.76 -3.28 -1.34
C TYR A 164 -20.05 -4.62 -2.02
N TRP A 165 -21.03 -5.38 -1.52
CA TRP A 165 -21.32 -6.71 -2.07
C TRP A 165 -21.88 -6.64 -3.51
N GLU A 166 -22.67 -5.62 -3.84
CA GLU A 166 -23.15 -5.40 -5.21
C GLU A 166 -21.99 -5.11 -6.16
N VAL A 167 -21.06 -4.25 -5.77
CA VAL A 167 -19.90 -3.92 -6.60
C VAL A 167 -18.90 -5.07 -6.68
N SER A 168 -18.62 -5.75 -5.56
CA SER A 168 -17.76 -6.93 -5.52
C SER A 168 -18.27 -8.00 -6.48
N LYS A 169 -19.58 -8.24 -6.51
CA LYS A 169 -20.20 -9.16 -7.46
C LYS A 169 -19.96 -8.70 -8.90
N ALA A 170 -20.20 -7.44 -9.22
CA ALA A 170 -19.97 -6.90 -10.57
C ALA A 170 -18.49 -7.01 -10.99
N MET A 171 -17.54 -6.71 -10.09
CA MET A 171 -16.10 -6.88 -10.33
C MET A 171 -15.73 -8.33 -10.62
N GLN A 172 -16.25 -9.27 -9.82
CA GLN A 172 -16.01 -10.69 -10.01
C GLN A 172 -16.57 -11.21 -11.34
N GLU A 173 -17.71 -10.67 -11.80
CA GLU A 173 -18.34 -11.08 -13.05
C GLU A 173 -17.71 -10.44 -14.29
N GLN A 174 -17.26 -9.19 -14.20
CA GLN A 174 -16.85 -8.40 -15.37
C GLN A 174 -15.35 -8.18 -15.49
N MET A 175 -14.62 -8.16 -14.38
CA MET A 175 -13.21 -7.74 -14.33
C MET A 175 -12.27 -8.88 -13.97
N VAL A 176 -12.72 -9.87 -13.20
CA VAL A 176 -11.90 -11.04 -12.85
C VAL A 176 -11.80 -11.99 -14.03
N MET A 177 -10.57 -12.25 -14.45
CA MET A 177 -10.25 -13.07 -15.63
C MET A 177 -9.16 -14.08 -15.32
N LYS A 178 -9.02 -15.09 -16.19
CA LYS A 178 -7.91 -16.05 -16.14
C LYS A 178 -7.03 -15.93 -17.37
N SER A 179 -5.71 -15.88 -17.16
CA SER A 179 -4.73 -15.83 -18.22
C SER A 179 -4.54 -17.22 -18.85
N LYS A 180 -3.80 -17.30 -19.96
CA LYS A 180 -3.50 -18.56 -20.63
C LYS A 180 -2.72 -19.55 -19.75
N SER A 181 -1.92 -19.06 -18.81
CA SER A 181 -1.17 -19.90 -17.86
C SER A 181 -1.98 -20.28 -16.63
N GLY A 182 -3.20 -19.75 -16.48
CA GLY A 182 -4.10 -19.99 -15.35
C GLY A 182 -3.99 -18.97 -14.22
N LEU A 183 -3.26 -17.86 -14.38
CA LEU A 183 -3.25 -16.77 -13.40
C LEU A 183 -4.59 -16.03 -13.38
N THR A 184 -5.13 -15.79 -12.18
CA THR A 184 -6.35 -14.98 -12.02
C THR A 184 -5.95 -13.53 -11.82
N TYR A 185 -6.51 -12.61 -12.60
CA TYR A 185 -6.18 -11.18 -12.53
C TYR A 185 -7.44 -10.34 -12.64
N VAL A 186 -7.33 -9.07 -12.24
CA VAL A 186 -8.40 -8.09 -12.42
C VAL A 186 -8.04 -7.18 -13.58
N ALA A 187 -8.78 -7.32 -14.67
CA ALA A 187 -8.61 -6.53 -15.88
C ALA A 187 -9.18 -5.12 -15.71
N GLU A 188 -8.58 -4.13 -16.34
CA GLU A 188 -9.24 -2.84 -16.55
C GLU A 188 -10.32 -2.95 -17.62
N LEU A 189 -11.38 -2.15 -17.50
CA LEU A 189 -12.44 -2.07 -18.50
C LEU A 189 -12.31 -0.77 -19.29
N ARG A 190 -12.33 -0.86 -20.62
CA ARG A 190 -12.41 0.29 -21.51
C ARG A 190 -13.55 0.11 -22.48
N ASN A 191 -14.53 1.01 -22.43
CA ASN A 191 -15.77 0.92 -23.20
C ASN A 191 -16.50 -0.44 -23.04
N GLY A 192 -16.47 -1.00 -21.82
CA GLY A 192 -17.06 -2.29 -21.49
C GLY A 192 -16.29 -3.52 -21.99
N LEU A 193 -15.13 -3.32 -22.64
CA LEU A 193 -14.25 -4.39 -23.06
C LEU A 193 -13.03 -4.49 -22.14
N PRO A 194 -12.56 -5.70 -21.81
CA PRO A 194 -11.39 -5.86 -20.99
C PRO A 194 -10.11 -5.46 -21.72
N GLU A 195 -9.35 -4.56 -21.09
CA GLU A 195 -7.93 -4.43 -21.35
C GLU A 195 -7.20 -5.43 -20.44
N HIS A 196 -6.57 -6.43 -21.05
CA HIS A 196 -5.90 -7.52 -20.34
C HIS A 196 -4.56 -7.06 -19.72
N LYS A 197 -4.67 -6.18 -18.74
CA LYS A 197 -3.60 -5.61 -17.93
C LYS A 197 -4.12 -5.40 -16.51
N MET A 198 -3.20 -5.34 -15.55
CA MET A 198 -3.49 -5.08 -14.15
C MET A 198 -2.39 -4.20 -13.59
N GLY A 199 -2.77 -3.16 -12.86
CA GLY A 199 -1.83 -2.30 -12.17
C GLY A 199 -1.36 -2.88 -10.85
N HIS A 200 -0.19 -2.42 -10.39
CA HIS A 200 0.30 -2.70 -9.04
C HIS A 200 -0.74 -2.29 -7.98
N LEU A 201 -1.36 -1.12 -8.17
CA LEU A 201 -2.46 -0.62 -7.35
C LEU A 201 -3.55 -1.68 -7.15
N ALA A 202 -4.01 -2.32 -8.24
CA ALA A 202 -5.09 -3.30 -8.19
C ALA A 202 -4.79 -4.54 -7.31
N CYS A 203 -3.55 -4.75 -6.87
CA CYS A 203 -3.22 -5.76 -5.88
C CYS A 203 -3.82 -5.50 -4.48
N PHE A 204 -4.31 -4.28 -4.19
CA PHE A 204 -5.10 -4.00 -2.97
C PHE A 204 -6.34 -4.92 -2.89
N SER A 205 -6.89 -5.31 -4.05
CA SER A 205 -8.05 -6.19 -4.15
C SER A 205 -7.85 -7.54 -3.47
N VAL A 206 -6.60 -8.00 -3.31
CA VAL A 206 -6.24 -9.20 -2.55
C VAL A 206 -6.70 -9.08 -1.10
N GLY A 207 -6.32 -7.99 -0.43
CA GLY A 207 -6.72 -7.72 0.95
C GLY A 207 -8.23 -7.49 1.06
N MET A 208 -8.79 -6.75 0.10
CA MET A 208 -10.23 -6.47 0.02
C MET A 208 -11.07 -7.76 -0.05
N PHE A 209 -10.76 -8.68 -0.97
CA PHE A 209 -11.48 -9.95 -1.09
C PHE A 209 -11.20 -10.89 0.08
N ALA A 210 -9.99 -10.89 0.66
CA ALA A 210 -9.71 -11.67 1.86
C ALA A 210 -10.56 -11.21 3.06
N LEU A 211 -10.72 -9.89 3.23
CA LEU A 211 -11.62 -9.29 4.22
C LEU A 211 -13.09 -9.64 3.94
N GLN A 212 -13.54 -9.60 2.68
CA GLN A 212 -14.88 -10.04 2.33
C GLN A 212 -15.11 -11.50 2.70
N ALA A 213 -14.17 -12.38 2.36
CA ALA A 213 -14.32 -13.81 2.55
C ALA A 213 -14.63 -14.17 4.02
N VAL A 214 -13.89 -13.61 4.98
CA VAL A 214 -14.12 -13.87 6.42
C VAL A 214 -15.41 -13.23 6.96
N ASN A 215 -16.13 -12.47 6.13
CA ASN A 215 -17.40 -11.83 6.43
C ASN A 215 -18.56 -12.34 5.56
N GLU A 216 -18.35 -13.37 4.74
CA GLU A 216 -19.42 -14.03 3.99
C GLU A 216 -20.37 -14.79 4.92
N LYS A 217 -21.62 -14.94 4.50
CA LYS A 217 -22.67 -15.58 5.30
C LYS A 217 -22.56 -17.09 5.29
N THR A 218 -22.16 -17.66 4.16
CA THR A 218 -22.06 -19.10 3.97
C THR A 218 -20.61 -19.55 3.89
N GLU A 219 -20.37 -20.80 4.28
CA GLU A 219 -19.05 -21.44 4.15
C GLU A 219 -18.59 -21.49 2.70
N GLU A 220 -19.51 -21.77 1.76
CA GLU A 220 -19.23 -21.86 0.33
C GLU A 220 -18.75 -20.52 -0.24
N GLU A 221 -19.47 -19.43 0.04
CA GLU A 221 -19.07 -18.08 -0.35
C GLU A 221 -17.72 -17.71 0.27
N ARG A 222 -17.52 -18.00 1.56
CA ARG A 222 -16.23 -17.75 2.23
C ARG A 222 -15.07 -18.46 1.53
N LEU A 223 -15.23 -19.74 1.22
CA LEU A 223 -14.18 -20.53 0.57
C LEU A 223 -13.93 -20.04 -0.86
N SER A 224 -14.99 -19.72 -1.60
CA SER A 224 -14.90 -19.19 -2.97
C SER A 224 -14.19 -17.82 -3.01
N THR A 225 -14.63 -16.87 -2.17
CA THR A 225 -14.05 -15.53 -2.11
C THR A 225 -12.62 -15.54 -1.56
N MET A 226 -12.31 -16.40 -0.57
CA MET A 226 -10.93 -16.56 -0.10
C MET A 226 -10.04 -17.14 -1.20
N LYS A 227 -10.54 -18.15 -1.95
CA LYS A 227 -9.80 -18.70 -3.09
C LYS A 227 -9.50 -17.63 -4.14
N LEU A 228 -10.46 -16.75 -4.44
CA LEU A 228 -10.23 -15.60 -5.33
C LEU A 228 -9.10 -14.71 -4.80
N ALA A 229 -9.15 -14.33 -3.51
CA ALA A 229 -8.11 -13.51 -2.88
C ALA A 229 -6.73 -14.17 -2.98
N GLU A 230 -6.64 -15.47 -2.72
CA GLU A 230 -5.38 -16.23 -2.82
C GLU A 230 -4.87 -16.35 -4.26
N GLU A 231 -5.76 -16.56 -5.24
CA GLU A 231 -5.39 -16.62 -6.67
C GLU A 231 -4.90 -15.25 -7.18
N LEU A 232 -5.54 -14.15 -6.77
CA LEU A 232 -5.06 -12.78 -7.05
C LEU A 232 -3.73 -12.50 -6.36
N GLY A 233 -3.57 -12.91 -5.10
CA GLY A 233 -2.32 -12.80 -4.36
C GLY A 233 -1.18 -13.54 -5.06
N ARG A 234 -1.45 -14.73 -5.60
CA ARG A 234 -0.48 -15.46 -6.43
C ARG A 234 -0.09 -14.66 -7.68
N THR A 235 -1.04 -14.05 -8.38
CA THR A 235 -0.75 -13.25 -9.57
C THR A 235 0.12 -12.02 -9.25
N CYS A 236 -0.18 -11.32 -8.16
CA CYS A 236 0.65 -10.21 -7.68
C CYS A 236 2.06 -10.66 -7.26
N HIS A 237 2.20 -11.86 -6.68
CA HIS A 237 3.51 -12.46 -6.42
C HIS A 237 4.25 -12.83 -7.70
N GLU A 238 3.56 -13.39 -8.70
CA GLU A 238 4.12 -13.73 -10.00
C GLU A 238 4.63 -12.49 -10.74
N SER A 239 3.94 -11.34 -10.64
CA SER A 239 4.42 -10.09 -11.22
C SER A 239 5.71 -9.57 -10.58
N TYR A 240 5.99 -9.93 -9.32
CA TYR A 240 7.25 -9.64 -8.65
C TYR A 240 8.36 -10.60 -9.12
N ILE A 241 8.17 -11.91 -8.98
CA ILE A 241 9.25 -12.89 -9.20
C ILE A 241 9.65 -13.05 -10.68
N ARG A 242 8.84 -12.55 -11.62
CA ARG A 242 9.13 -12.58 -13.06
C ARG A 242 10.02 -11.41 -13.52
N THR A 243 10.36 -10.47 -12.63
CA THR A 243 11.27 -9.36 -12.97
C THR A 243 12.71 -9.64 -12.54
N THR A 244 13.66 -8.94 -13.15
CA THR A 244 15.10 -9.04 -12.79
C THR A 244 15.35 -8.63 -11.33
N THR A 245 14.56 -7.69 -10.82
CA THR A 245 14.70 -7.15 -9.47
C THR A 245 13.91 -7.91 -8.41
N HIS A 246 13.02 -8.83 -8.79
CA HIS A 246 12.03 -9.42 -7.89
C HIS A 246 11.08 -8.38 -7.25
N ILE A 247 10.87 -7.25 -7.94
CA ILE A 247 9.93 -6.17 -7.62
C ILE A 247 8.95 -6.04 -8.79
N GLY A 248 7.66 -5.91 -8.51
CA GLY A 248 6.64 -5.79 -9.55
C GLY A 248 6.62 -4.41 -10.23
N PRO A 249 6.33 -4.34 -11.54
CA PRO A 249 6.17 -3.07 -12.26
C PRO A 249 4.86 -2.37 -11.89
N GLU A 250 4.73 -1.07 -12.21
CA GLU A 250 3.50 -0.29 -12.04
C GLU A 250 2.31 -0.89 -12.80
N MET A 251 2.57 -1.45 -14.00
CA MET A 251 1.57 -2.17 -14.80
C MET A 251 2.15 -3.49 -15.31
N PHE A 252 1.32 -4.54 -15.39
CA PHE A 252 1.66 -5.82 -15.99
C PHE A 252 0.51 -6.39 -16.82
N TYR A 253 0.84 -7.14 -17.86
CA TYR A 253 -0.08 -7.54 -18.94
C TYR A 253 -0.33 -9.05 -18.97
N PHE A 254 -1.49 -9.43 -19.52
CA PHE A 254 -1.99 -10.79 -19.67
C PHE A 254 -2.44 -11.05 -21.11
N ASN A 255 -1.56 -10.74 -22.05
CA ASN A 255 -1.81 -10.93 -23.48
C ASN A 255 -1.13 -12.22 -23.98
N GLY A 256 -1.25 -12.55 -25.27
CA GLY A 256 -0.65 -13.79 -25.80
C GLY A 256 0.88 -13.89 -25.64
N GLU A 257 1.56 -12.78 -25.37
CA GLU A 257 3.02 -12.68 -25.27
C GLU A 257 3.53 -12.40 -23.86
N GLU A 258 2.67 -11.84 -22.99
CA GLU A 258 2.96 -11.41 -21.63
C GLU A 258 1.97 -12.03 -20.65
N ASP A 259 2.45 -12.45 -19.50
CA ASP A 259 1.63 -13.02 -18.45
C ASP A 259 2.22 -12.56 -17.12
N ALA A 260 1.56 -11.64 -16.42
CA ALA A 260 2.09 -10.96 -15.25
C ALA A 260 3.50 -10.34 -15.49
N THR A 261 3.76 -9.80 -16.69
CA THR A 261 5.00 -9.12 -17.05
C THR A 261 4.71 -7.83 -17.81
N SER A 262 5.71 -6.95 -17.94
CA SER A 262 5.66 -5.78 -18.82
C SER A 262 6.93 -5.68 -19.65
N ARG A 263 6.79 -5.53 -20.96
CA ARG A 263 7.91 -5.41 -21.91
C ARG A 263 8.14 -3.98 -22.39
N ASN A 264 7.09 -3.18 -22.56
CA ASN A 264 7.16 -1.97 -23.41
C ASN A 264 6.69 -0.66 -22.75
N SER A 265 6.21 -0.66 -21.50
CA SER A 265 5.88 0.58 -20.78
C SER A 265 5.63 0.33 -19.29
N GLU A 266 5.72 1.40 -18.47
CA GLU A 266 5.29 1.40 -17.06
C GLU A 266 6.01 0.39 -16.16
N ASN A 267 7.29 0.15 -16.44
CA ASN A 267 8.16 -0.74 -15.67
C ASN A 267 8.66 -0.15 -14.34
N GLY A 268 8.26 1.08 -14.00
CA GLY A 268 8.70 1.74 -12.78
C GLY A 268 8.15 1.05 -11.53
N TYR A 269 8.84 1.25 -10.41
CA TYR A 269 8.33 0.91 -9.09
C TYR A 269 8.63 2.05 -8.13
N ILE A 270 7.57 2.62 -7.55
CA ILE A 270 7.66 3.82 -6.70
C ILE A 270 7.49 3.50 -5.21
N LEU A 271 7.97 2.35 -4.74
CA LEU A 271 7.91 1.93 -3.33
C LEU A 271 6.51 1.56 -2.81
N ARG A 272 5.60 1.22 -3.73
CA ARG A 272 4.18 0.96 -3.47
C ARG A 272 3.92 -0.21 -2.49
N PRO A 273 2.84 -0.15 -1.70
CA PRO A 273 2.54 -1.14 -0.67
C PRO A 273 1.60 -2.28 -1.08
N GLU A 274 0.81 -2.16 -2.15
CA GLU A 274 -0.46 -2.92 -2.25
C GLU A 274 -0.27 -4.45 -2.35
N VAL A 275 0.85 -4.91 -2.90
CA VAL A 275 1.21 -6.34 -2.90
C VAL A 275 1.53 -6.84 -1.49
N ILE A 276 2.31 -6.08 -0.72
CA ILE A 276 2.64 -6.40 0.67
C ILE A 276 1.40 -6.28 1.57
N GLU A 277 0.52 -5.31 1.32
CA GLU A 277 -0.79 -5.20 2.00
C GLU A 277 -1.64 -6.46 1.77
N GLY A 278 -1.78 -6.90 0.52
CA GLY A 278 -2.51 -8.12 0.18
C GLY A 278 -1.97 -9.34 0.91
N PHE A 279 -0.65 -9.50 0.95
CA PHE A 279 -0.01 -10.61 1.67
C PHE A 279 -0.17 -10.50 3.18
N PHE A 280 -0.17 -9.28 3.75
CA PHE A 280 -0.45 -9.05 5.16
C PHE A 280 -1.85 -9.57 5.54
N TYR A 281 -2.89 -9.21 4.78
CA TYR A 281 -4.25 -9.69 5.04
C TYR A 281 -4.36 -11.20 4.85
N LEU A 282 -3.79 -11.75 3.78
CA LEU A 282 -3.78 -13.21 3.56
C LEU A 282 -3.07 -13.94 4.71
N TRP A 283 -1.92 -13.44 5.19
CA TRP A 283 -1.24 -13.98 6.37
C TRP A 283 -2.14 -13.94 7.61
N ARG A 284 -2.68 -12.76 7.96
CA ARG A 284 -3.46 -12.58 9.19
C ARG A 284 -4.74 -13.41 9.21
N LEU A 285 -5.39 -13.60 8.06
CA LEU A 285 -6.68 -14.26 7.96
C LEU A 285 -6.60 -15.77 7.68
N THR A 286 -5.50 -16.25 7.08
CA THR A 286 -5.34 -17.69 6.75
C THR A 286 -4.27 -18.40 7.59
N GLY A 287 -3.31 -17.66 8.14
CA GLY A 287 -2.15 -18.22 8.84
C GLY A 287 -1.18 -19.01 7.95
N LYS A 288 -1.30 -18.95 6.61
CA LYS A 288 -0.43 -19.70 5.70
C LYS A 288 0.98 -19.08 5.66
N PRO A 289 2.04 -19.84 6.00
CA PRO A 289 3.39 -19.28 6.15
C PRO A 289 3.98 -18.72 4.86
N MET A 290 3.53 -19.17 3.69
CA MET A 290 4.03 -18.69 2.39
C MET A 290 3.91 -17.16 2.24
N TYR A 291 2.88 -16.53 2.81
CA TYR A 291 2.70 -15.08 2.70
C TYR A 291 3.76 -14.29 3.48
N ARG A 292 4.27 -14.85 4.59
CA ARG A 292 5.43 -14.28 5.29
C ARG A 292 6.71 -14.41 4.46
N GLU A 293 6.88 -15.52 3.75
CA GLU A 293 8.02 -15.73 2.85
C GLU A 293 7.97 -14.74 1.69
N TRP A 294 6.80 -14.54 1.06
CA TRP A 294 6.64 -13.58 -0.04
C TRP A 294 6.87 -12.13 0.40
N VAL A 295 6.38 -11.72 1.57
CA VAL A 295 6.70 -10.39 2.14
C VAL A 295 8.20 -10.27 2.41
N TRP A 296 8.86 -11.32 2.91
CA TRP A 296 10.29 -11.30 3.16
C TRP A 296 11.11 -11.15 1.87
N ASP A 297 10.75 -11.88 0.83
CA ASP A 297 11.40 -11.81 -0.48
C ASP A 297 11.24 -10.42 -1.10
N ALA A 298 10.03 -9.84 -1.04
CA ALA A 298 9.78 -8.48 -1.50
C ALA A 298 10.63 -7.43 -0.74
N ILE A 299 10.71 -7.53 0.60
CA ILE A 299 11.50 -6.61 1.41
C ILE A 299 13.01 -6.74 1.14
N GLN A 300 13.52 -7.96 0.92
CA GLN A 300 14.92 -8.16 0.53
C GLN A 300 15.22 -7.57 -0.85
N ALA A 301 14.28 -7.69 -1.80
CA ALA A 301 14.40 -7.08 -3.11
C ALA A 301 14.42 -5.55 -3.04
N ILE A 302 13.49 -4.95 -2.27
CA ILE A 302 13.44 -3.51 -2.02
C ILE A 302 14.73 -3.03 -1.34
N ASP A 303 15.23 -3.73 -0.32
CA ASP A 303 16.51 -3.41 0.33
C ASP A 303 17.68 -3.43 -0.67
N LYS A 304 17.71 -4.43 -1.55
CA LYS A 304 18.80 -4.59 -2.53
C LYS A 304 18.79 -3.53 -3.63
N TYR A 305 17.62 -3.18 -4.15
CA TYR A 305 17.51 -2.37 -5.38
C TYR A 305 17.04 -0.93 -5.14
N CYS A 306 16.27 -0.68 -4.09
CA CYS A 306 15.72 0.65 -3.79
C CYS A 306 16.54 1.41 -2.74
N ARG A 307 17.34 0.73 -1.91
CA ARG A 307 18.18 1.39 -0.91
C ARG A 307 19.28 2.22 -1.58
N VAL A 308 19.42 3.45 -1.13
CA VAL A 308 20.51 4.37 -1.48
C VAL A 308 21.10 4.94 -0.19
N GLU A 309 22.20 5.70 -0.28
CA GLU A 309 22.89 6.23 0.91
C GLU A 309 21.95 7.04 1.82
N GLY A 310 21.07 7.86 1.23
CA GLY A 310 20.16 8.74 1.95
C GLY A 310 18.82 8.13 2.38
N GLY A 311 18.49 6.89 2.01
CA GLY A 311 17.17 6.30 2.27
C GLY A 311 16.77 5.27 1.22
N PHE A 312 15.51 5.33 0.76
CA PHE A 312 14.94 4.45 -0.26
C PHE A 312 14.35 5.26 -1.40
N SER A 313 14.66 4.88 -2.64
CA SER A 313 14.12 5.51 -3.85
C SER A 313 13.38 4.49 -4.69
N GLY A 314 12.34 4.93 -5.39
CA GLY A 314 11.80 4.16 -6.50
C GLY A 314 12.85 3.92 -7.59
N ILE A 315 12.56 2.97 -8.48
CA ILE A 315 13.41 2.60 -9.62
C ILE A 315 12.64 2.78 -10.93
N TYR A 316 13.33 3.23 -11.98
CA TYR A 316 12.70 3.49 -13.28
C TYR A 316 12.28 2.22 -14.03
N ASP A 317 12.96 1.09 -13.77
CA ASP A 317 12.69 -0.15 -14.48
C ASP A 317 13.06 -1.39 -13.65
N VAL A 318 12.05 -2.17 -13.26
CA VAL A 318 12.21 -3.41 -12.51
C VAL A 318 12.87 -4.55 -13.29
N TYR A 319 12.96 -4.45 -14.63
CA TYR A 319 13.64 -5.41 -15.50
C TYR A 319 15.09 -5.01 -15.80
N ASP A 320 15.43 -3.72 -15.69
CA ASP A 320 16.78 -3.19 -15.90
C ASP A 320 17.19 -2.23 -14.77
N PRO A 321 17.72 -2.75 -13.64
CA PRO A 321 18.13 -1.93 -12.50
C PRO A 321 19.24 -0.93 -12.82
N LYS A 322 19.90 -1.02 -13.99
CA LYS A 322 20.92 -0.05 -14.41
C LYS A 322 20.33 1.29 -14.84
N LYS A 323 19.02 1.36 -15.09
CA LYS A 323 18.33 2.61 -15.44
C LYS A 323 18.26 3.60 -14.26
N GLY A 324 18.53 3.14 -13.04
CA GLY A 324 18.70 3.99 -11.86
C GLY A 324 17.39 4.31 -11.14
N HIS A 325 17.51 5.29 -10.24
CA HIS A 325 16.49 5.65 -9.26
C HIS A 325 15.73 6.92 -9.65
N ASP A 326 14.45 6.99 -9.26
CA ASP A 326 13.58 8.16 -9.49
C ASP A 326 13.89 9.36 -8.58
N ASP A 327 14.77 9.16 -7.59
CA ASP A 327 15.13 10.10 -6.54
C ASP A 327 13.92 10.59 -5.72
N VAL A 328 12.96 9.71 -5.44
CA VAL A 328 11.82 10.01 -4.55
C VAL A 328 11.60 8.88 -3.54
N GLN A 329 11.59 9.26 -2.25
CA GLN A 329 11.08 8.43 -1.17
C GLN A 329 9.66 8.90 -0.82
N GLN A 330 8.69 8.16 -1.35
CA GLN A 330 7.28 8.41 -1.12
C GLN A 330 6.93 8.25 0.37
N SER A 331 6.02 9.06 0.90
CA SER A 331 5.63 8.98 2.32
C SER A 331 4.99 7.63 2.66
N PHE A 332 4.17 7.08 1.76
CA PHE A 332 3.55 5.76 1.90
C PHE A 332 4.54 4.61 2.05
N PHE A 333 5.81 4.76 1.65
CA PHE A 333 6.80 3.72 1.93
C PHE A 333 6.96 3.49 3.45
N LEU A 334 6.93 4.58 4.23
CA LEU A 334 7.00 4.57 5.68
C LEU A 334 5.63 4.29 6.32
N ALA A 335 4.57 4.90 5.78
CA ALA A 335 3.21 4.74 6.29
C ALA A 335 2.70 3.31 6.09
N GLU A 336 2.98 2.71 4.94
CA GLU A 336 2.29 1.51 4.47
C GLU A 336 3.25 0.35 4.26
N THR A 337 4.19 0.46 3.33
CA THR A 337 5.04 -0.66 2.89
C THR A 337 5.78 -1.29 4.07
N LEU A 338 6.45 -0.44 4.88
CA LEU A 338 7.16 -0.91 6.07
C LEU A 338 6.22 -1.32 7.22
N LYS A 339 5.07 -0.66 7.36
CA LYS A 339 4.07 -0.99 8.41
C LYS A 339 3.45 -2.36 8.18
N TYR A 340 2.93 -2.64 6.97
CA TYR A 340 2.37 -3.94 6.61
C TYR A 340 3.42 -5.05 6.66
N ALA A 341 4.65 -4.79 6.23
CA ALA A 341 5.74 -5.74 6.37
C ALA A 341 6.02 -6.07 7.85
N TYR A 342 6.15 -5.05 8.71
CA TYR A 342 6.36 -5.25 10.15
C TYR A 342 5.20 -6.01 10.81
N LEU A 343 3.96 -5.64 10.51
CA LEU A 343 2.76 -6.30 11.03
C LEU A 343 2.65 -7.76 10.58
N THR A 344 3.18 -8.09 9.40
CA THR A 344 3.24 -9.47 8.92
C THR A 344 4.12 -10.36 9.81
N PHE A 345 5.23 -9.83 10.34
CA PHE A 345 6.17 -10.59 11.18
C PHE A 345 5.94 -10.47 12.69
N THR A 346 4.98 -9.64 13.13
CA THR A 346 4.60 -9.52 14.55
C THR A 346 3.45 -10.44 14.94
N ASP A 347 3.16 -10.50 16.23
CA ASP A 347 2.02 -11.24 16.78
C ASP A 347 0.68 -10.64 16.33
N ASN A 348 -0.33 -11.50 16.19
CA ASN A 348 -1.66 -11.10 15.76
C ASN A 348 -2.34 -10.13 16.75
N SER A 349 -1.89 -10.07 18.01
CA SER A 349 -2.35 -9.12 19.02
C SER A 349 -1.89 -7.68 18.78
N VAL A 350 -0.88 -7.45 17.92
CA VAL A 350 -0.44 -6.12 17.52
C VAL A 350 -1.35 -5.65 16.38
N VAL A 351 -2.14 -4.60 16.66
CA VAL A 351 -3.19 -4.06 15.77
C VAL A 351 -4.13 -5.16 15.25
N PRO A 352 -4.93 -5.79 16.13
CA PRO A 352 -5.77 -6.92 15.74
C PRO A 352 -6.96 -6.47 14.87
N LEU A 353 -7.25 -7.22 13.80
CA LEU A 353 -8.23 -6.85 12.75
C LEU A 353 -9.70 -6.87 13.20
N ASP A 354 -9.99 -7.40 14.39
CA ASP A 354 -11.31 -7.33 15.03
C ASP A 354 -11.55 -6.02 15.79
N LYS A 355 -10.48 -5.25 16.05
CA LYS A 355 -10.53 -3.97 16.79
C LYS A 355 -10.09 -2.77 15.96
N TRP A 356 -9.38 -2.99 14.87
CA TRP A 356 -8.82 -1.94 14.03
C TRP A 356 -9.11 -2.20 12.55
N VAL A 357 -9.43 -1.14 11.83
CA VAL A 357 -9.56 -1.11 10.38
C VAL A 357 -8.55 -0.10 9.85
N PHE A 358 -7.65 -0.53 8.99
CA PHE A 358 -6.72 0.37 8.30
C PHE A 358 -7.48 1.22 7.30
N ASN A 359 -7.22 2.52 7.23
CA ASN A 359 -7.63 3.33 6.07
C ASN A 359 -6.80 2.94 4.82
N THR A 360 -6.95 3.67 3.71
CA THR A 360 -6.21 3.39 2.45
C THR A 360 -4.73 3.77 2.49
N GLU A 361 -4.25 4.41 3.56
CA GLU A 361 -2.85 4.81 3.77
C GLU A 361 -2.24 4.08 4.99
N ALA A 362 -2.74 2.87 5.26
CA ALA A 362 -2.38 2.01 6.39
C ALA A 362 -2.45 2.67 7.79
N HIS A 363 -3.26 3.70 8.00
CA HIS A 363 -3.51 4.27 9.31
C HIS A 363 -4.64 3.50 10.03
N PRO A 364 -4.38 2.84 11.17
CA PRO A 364 -5.38 2.05 11.86
C PRO A 364 -6.39 2.95 12.59
N LEU A 365 -7.67 2.76 12.27
CA LEU A 365 -8.81 3.40 12.93
C LEU A 365 -9.52 2.37 13.82
N PRO A 366 -9.97 2.74 15.03
CA PRO A 366 -10.69 1.81 15.89
C PRO A 366 -12.05 1.45 15.28
N VAL A 367 -12.47 0.20 15.46
CA VAL A 367 -13.86 -0.22 15.23
C VAL A 367 -14.75 0.45 16.27
N MET A 368 -15.83 1.08 15.82
CA MET A 368 -16.84 1.73 16.66
C MET A 368 -17.65 0.64 17.37
N SER A 369 -17.67 0.72 18.70
CA SER A 369 -18.36 -0.22 19.60
C SER A 369 -19.64 0.36 20.17
#